data_AF-A0A438K7B1-F1
#
_entry.id   AF-A0A438K7B1-F1
#
_cell.length_a   1.000
_cell.length_b   1.000
_cell.length_c   1.000
_cell.angle_alpha   90.00
_cell.angle_beta   90.00
_cell.angle_gamma   90.00
#
_symmetry.space_group_name_H-M   'P 1'
#
loop_
_entity.id
_entity.type
_entity.pdbx_description
1 polymer ?
#
loop_
_entity_poly.entity_id
_entity_poly.type
_entity_poly.pdbx_seq_one_letter_code
_entity_poly.pdbx_strand_id
1 'polypeptide(L)'
;MTAEVGSLGCVEKNLIWAPFAFKEALLENMRSVGAAGGTGSLGVFQSVVLLLALDISVLCHCLFKDPSGQEFLVLSDFSKSSFISKLTFSWINPLLRLGYSKPLVLEDIPSLTPEDEAELAYKNFAHAWELLQREKNSTNTSNLVLRALAKVYWKETVFVGICALLRTISVVVSPLLLYAFVNYSNRKEENLSEGLFLVGCLVIAKVVESVSQRHWFLDSRRSGMRMRSALMVAVYQKQLKLSSLGKEKALSWGDCELYSGRCLSNGGFLWWFHSMWSYMLQLFLSIGVLFVVVGLGALSGLVPLFICGFLNVPFAKILKTCQTELMLVKIGDSDLLQRSLTV
;
A
#
# COMPACT_ATOMS: atom_id res chain seq x y z
N MET A 1 27.40 16.49 7.33
CA MET A 1 26.34 17.42 7.77
C MET A 1 25.05 16.62 7.84
N THR A 2 24.68 16.22 9.05
CA THR A 2 23.75 15.14 9.42
C THR A 2 22.41 15.71 9.88
N ALA A 3 21.79 16.58 9.08
CA ALA A 3 20.56 17.24 9.50
C ALA A 3 19.65 17.58 8.30
N GLU A 4 19.17 16.60 7.53
CA GLU A 4 18.05 16.88 6.60
C GLU A 4 17.21 15.66 6.14
N VAL A 5 17.17 14.59 6.94
CA VAL A 5 16.27 13.44 6.69
C VAL A 5 14.90 13.61 7.39
N GLY A 6 14.70 14.72 8.11
CA GLY A 6 13.55 14.91 9.00
C GLY A 6 12.21 15.28 8.35
N SER A 7 12.21 15.95 7.19
CA SER A 7 11.00 16.61 6.67
C SER A 7 10.16 15.74 5.70
N LEU A 8 10.79 14.90 4.88
CA LEU A 8 10.08 13.98 3.96
C LEU A 8 9.54 12.73 4.67
N GLY A 9 10.08 12.39 5.84
CA GLY A 9 9.58 11.29 6.67
C GLY A 9 8.22 11.56 7.31
N CYS A 10 7.73 12.80 7.39
CA CYS A 10 6.50 13.10 8.11
C CYS A 10 5.23 12.66 7.34
N VAL A 11 5.23 12.74 6.01
CA VAL A 11 4.09 12.31 5.18
C VAL A 11 4.07 10.78 5.01
N GLU A 12 5.24 10.14 4.96
CA GLU A 12 5.35 8.68 4.79
C GLU A 12 5.18 7.91 6.11
N LYS A 13 5.58 8.50 7.26
CA LYS A 13 5.26 7.97 8.59
C LYS A 13 3.74 7.91 8.81
N ASN A 14 2.99 8.90 8.35
CA ASN A 14 1.52 8.89 8.51
C ASN A 14 0.81 7.75 7.75
N LEU A 15 1.40 7.18 6.70
CA LEU A 15 0.80 6.04 6.00
C LEU A 15 1.11 4.68 6.63
N ILE A 16 2.25 4.53 7.31
CA ILE A 16 2.59 3.31 8.05
C ILE A 16 1.83 3.27 9.38
N TRP A 17 1.59 4.44 9.99
CA TRP A 17 0.82 4.62 11.21
C TRP A 17 -0.67 4.89 10.97
N ALA A 18 -1.17 4.90 9.72
CA ALA A 18 -2.60 5.08 9.43
C ALA A 18 -3.54 4.10 10.18
N PRO A 19 -3.16 2.83 10.43
CA PRO A 19 -3.95 1.94 11.29
C PRO A 19 -3.95 2.35 12.77
N PHE A 20 -2.91 3.03 13.23
CA PHE A 20 -2.75 3.56 14.59
C PHE A 20 -3.43 4.92 14.77
N ALA A 21 -3.37 5.79 13.77
CA ALA A 21 -4.13 7.05 13.73
C ALA A 21 -5.64 6.77 13.66
N PHE A 22 -6.05 5.68 13.00
CA PHE A 22 -7.42 5.19 13.06
C PHE A 22 -7.83 4.77 14.48
N LYS A 23 -6.93 4.15 15.27
CA LYS A 23 -7.16 3.77 16.67
C LYS A 23 -7.38 5.00 17.58
N GLU A 24 -6.56 6.04 17.45
CA GLU A 24 -6.69 7.26 18.24
C GLU A 24 -7.93 8.08 17.85
N ALA A 25 -8.22 8.21 16.55
CA ALA A 25 -9.46 8.84 16.06
C ALA A 25 -10.72 8.06 16.50
N LEU A 26 -10.63 6.73 16.64
CA LEU A 26 -11.70 5.90 17.20
C LEU A 26 -11.87 6.17 18.70
N LEU A 27 -10.77 6.30 19.47
CA LEU A 27 -10.78 6.59 20.91
C LEU A 27 -11.33 7.99 21.22
N GLU A 28 -11.04 8.99 20.37
CA GLU A 28 -11.60 10.34 20.49
C GLU A 28 -13.11 10.38 20.18
N ASN A 29 -13.55 9.63 19.16
CA ASN A 29 -14.98 9.45 18.88
C ASN A 29 -15.69 8.66 19.99
N MET A 30 -15.02 7.69 20.62
CA MET A 30 -15.54 6.94 21.77
C MET A 30 -15.74 7.83 23.02
N ARG A 31 -14.85 8.81 23.22
CA ARG A 31 -14.96 9.77 24.34
C ARG A 31 -16.08 10.79 24.12
N SER A 32 -16.34 11.13 22.86
CA SER A 32 -17.46 11.98 22.41
C SER A 32 -18.83 11.27 22.53
N VAL A 33 -18.90 9.99 22.14
CA VAL A 33 -20.16 9.23 22.10
C VAL A 33 -20.58 8.68 23.47
N GLY A 34 -19.64 8.49 24.41
CA GLY A 34 -19.96 8.13 25.80
C GLY A 34 -20.80 9.17 26.56
N ALA A 35 -20.96 10.38 26.02
CA ALA A 35 -21.82 11.41 26.59
C ALA A 35 -23.29 11.33 26.11
N ALA A 36 -23.62 10.53 25.10
CA ALA A 36 -24.96 10.43 24.52
C ALA A 36 -25.57 9.03 24.75
N GLY A 37 -26.26 8.87 25.88
CA GLY A 37 -26.90 7.61 26.28
C GLY A 37 -28.03 7.17 25.33
N GLY A 38 -27.94 5.92 24.85
CA GLY A 38 -28.99 5.24 24.08
C GLY A 38 -28.76 3.73 24.05
N THR A 39 -29.37 2.99 24.98
CA THR A 39 -29.19 1.55 25.18
C THR A 39 -30.15 0.75 24.29
N GLY A 40 -29.61 -0.02 23.34
CA GLY A 40 -30.38 -1.01 22.55
C GLY A 40 -29.71 -1.37 21.23
N SER A 41 -29.54 -0.38 20.34
CA SER A 41 -28.84 -0.53 19.04
C SER A 41 -27.33 -0.27 19.16
N LEU A 42 -26.93 0.61 20.08
CA LEU A 42 -25.54 0.96 20.36
C LEU A 42 -24.74 -0.24 20.90
N GLY A 43 -25.40 -1.16 21.63
CA GLY A 43 -24.78 -2.35 22.18
C GLY A 43 -24.31 -3.31 21.10
N VAL A 44 -25.10 -3.55 20.05
CA VAL A 44 -24.72 -4.45 18.94
C VAL A 44 -23.63 -3.81 18.08
N PHE A 45 -23.69 -2.49 17.85
CA PHE A 45 -22.64 -1.77 17.12
C PHE A 45 -21.32 -1.75 17.91
N GLN A 46 -21.40 -1.54 19.22
CA GLN A 46 -20.26 -1.61 20.13
C GLN A 46 -19.74 -3.06 20.25
N SER A 47 -20.60 -4.07 20.23
CA SER A 47 -20.21 -5.49 20.18
C SER A 47 -19.57 -5.88 18.85
N VAL A 48 -20.02 -5.37 17.71
CA VAL A 48 -19.41 -5.67 16.40
C VAL A 48 -18.09 -4.92 16.21
N VAL A 49 -17.99 -3.66 16.64
CA VAL A 49 -16.72 -2.91 16.68
C VAL A 49 -15.77 -3.51 17.70
N LEU A 50 -16.26 -3.94 18.86
CA LEU A 50 -15.47 -4.71 19.81
C LEU A 50 -15.10 -6.06 19.23
N LEU A 51 -15.96 -6.79 18.50
CA LEU A 51 -15.63 -8.08 17.89
C LEU A 51 -14.59 -7.94 16.78
N LEU A 52 -14.63 -6.87 15.97
CA LEU A 52 -13.60 -6.57 14.96
C LEU A 52 -12.29 -6.05 15.59
N ALA A 53 -12.38 -5.29 16.68
CA ALA A 53 -11.21 -4.87 17.48
C ALA A 53 -10.63 -6.03 18.31
N LEU A 54 -11.48 -6.97 18.73
CA LEU A 54 -11.16 -8.23 19.40
C LEU A 54 -10.64 -9.24 18.38
N ASP A 55 -11.01 -9.23 17.10
CA ASP A 55 -10.35 -10.10 16.12
C ASP A 55 -8.90 -9.68 15.90
N ILE A 56 -8.56 -8.40 16.05
CA ILE A 56 -7.17 -7.93 16.01
C ILE A 56 -6.50 -8.12 17.38
N SER A 57 -7.22 -7.89 18.48
CA SER A 57 -6.68 -7.93 19.84
C SER A 57 -6.64 -9.33 20.46
N VAL A 58 -7.57 -10.24 20.14
CA VAL A 58 -7.61 -11.67 20.50
C VAL A 58 -6.67 -12.46 19.59
N LEU A 59 -6.53 -12.10 18.30
CA LEU A 59 -5.45 -12.66 17.49
C LEU A 59 -4.08 -12.17 18.02
N CYS A 60 -3.96 -10.91 18.49
CA CYS A 60 -2.79 -10.48 19.24
C CYS A 60 -2.65 -11.23 20.59
N HIS A 61 -3.69 -11.35 21.40
CA HIS A 61 -3.64 -11.94 22.74
C HIS A 61 -3.41 -13.47 22.71
N CYS A 62 -3.97 -14.18 21.72
CA CYS A 62 -3.71 -15.59 21.47
C CYS A 62 -2.30 -15.83 20.90
N LEU A 63 -1.72 -14.87 20.17
CA LEU A 63 -0.30 -14.90 19.73
C LEU A 63 0.68 -14.43 20.82
N PHE A 64 0.19 -13.77 21.87
CA PHE A 64 0.98 -13.29 23.02
C PHE A 64 0.87 -14.19 24.26
N LYS A 65 0.18 -15.34 24.17
CA LYS A 65 0.22 -16.33 25.24
C LYS A 65 1.59 -17.00 25.26
N ASP A 66 2.41 -16.49 26.17
CA ASP A 66 3.74 -16.96 26.51
C ASP A 66 3.71 -18.44 26.92
N PRO A 67 4.70 -19.22 26.47
CA PRO A 67 5.43 -20.06 27.39
C PRO A 67 6.91 -19.67 27.32
N SER A 68 7.33 -18.92 28.32
CA SER A 68 8.64 -18.94 28.97
C SER A 68 9.80 -19.48 28.13
N GLY A 69 10.71 -18.59 27.78
CA GLY A 69 12.13 -18.92 27.70
C GLY A 69 12.62 -19.47 26.36
N GLN A 70 12.77 -18.59 25.38
CA GLN A 70 13.85 -18.72 24.41
C GLN A 70 14.29 -17.32 23.96
N GLU A 71 15.11 -16.71 24.82
CA GLU A 71 16.07 -15.71 24.40
C GLU A 71 16.92 -16.28 23.25
N PHE A 72 17.09 -15.45 22.22
CA PHE A 72 18.28 -15.46 21.36
C PHE A 72 18.41 -16.57 20.30
N LEU A 73 17.46 -16.64 19.35
CA LEU A 73 17.74 -17.09 17.97
C LEU A 73 16.89 -16.28 16.96
N VAL A 74 17.13 -14.96 16.94
CA VAL A 74 16.59 -14.06 15.91
C VAL A 74 17.56 -14.03 14.74
N LEU A 75 17.62 -15.09 13.95
CA LEU A 75 18.26 -15.03 12.63
C LEU A 75 17.68 -16.11 11.72
N SER A 76 17.21 -15.67 10.56
CA SER A 76 17.05 -16.45 9.33
C SER A 76 15.88 -17.44 9.16
N ASP A 77 14.63 -17.12 9.49
CA ASP A 77 13.53 -17.97 8.96
C ASP A 77 12.23 -17.30 8.51
N PHE A 78 12.34 -16.17 7.81
CA PHE A 78 11.25 -15.73 6.92
C PHE A 78 10.92 -16.77 5.83
N SER A 79 11.90 -17.58 5.44
CA SER A 79 11.75 -18.61 4.41
C SER A 79 10.86 -19.77 4.88
N LYS A 80 11.10 -20.33 6.09
CA LYS A 80 10.30 -21.43 6.67
C LYS A 80 9.09 -20.99 7.49
N SER A 81 8.69 -19.72 7.41
CA SER A 81 7.40 -19.28 7.98
C SER A 81 6.24 -20.06 7.35
N SER A 82 5.35 -20.59 8.21
CA SER A 82 4.16 -21.34 7.80
C SER A 82 3.25 -20.50 6.90
N PHE A 83 2.46 -21.16 6.05
CA PHE A 83 1.52 -20.47 5.15
C PHE A 83 0.60 -19.48 5.91
N ILE A 84 0.12 -19.89 7.09
CA ILE A 84 -0.71 -19.04 7.95
C ILE A 84 0.07 -17.83 8.47
N SER A 85 1.32 -18.01 8.89
CA SER A 85 2.17 -16.90 9.34
C SER A 85 2.44 -15.88 8.22
N LYS A 86 2.57 -16.32 6.97
CA LYS A 86 2.67 -15.44 5.79
C LYS A 86 1.35 -14.72 5.50
N LEU A 87 0.21 -15.40 5.64
CA LEU A 87 -1.13 -14.85 5.43
C LEU A 87 -1.50 -13.78 6.48
N THR A 88 -1.16 -14.01 7.75
CA THR A 88 -1.48 -13.11 8.86
C THR A 88 -0.37 -12.12 9.19
N PHE A 89 0.73 -12.12 8.43
CA PHE A 89 1.93 -11.31 8.66
C PHE A 89 2.57 -11.51 10.05
N SER A 90 2.26 -12.62 10.74
CA SER A 90 2.75 -12.86 12.11
C SER A 90 4.27 -13.01 12.20
N TRP A 91 4.94 -13.25 11.07
CA TRP A 91 6.40 -13.30 10.97
C TRP A 91 7.10 -11.99 11.38
N ILE A 92 6.41 -10.84 11.33
CA ILE A 92 6.99 -9.54 11.73
C ILE A 92 6.89 -9.31 13.25
N ASN A 93 6.05 -10.07 13.96
CA ASN A 93 5.77 -9.85 15.38
C ASN A 93 7.01 -9.86 16.28
N PRO A 94 8.01 -10.75 16.10
CA PRO A 94 9.23 -10.74 16.91
C PRO A 94 9.99 -9.40 16.79
N LEU A 95 10.10 -8.86 15.57
CA LEU A 95 10.78 -7.58 15.34
C LEU A 95 10.01 -6.41 15.95
N LEU A 96 8.68 -6.42 15.86
CA LEU A 96 7.83 -5.41 16.49
C LEU A 96 7.94 -5.45 18.03
N ARG A 97 7.98 -6.65 18.63
CA ARG A 97 8.19 -6.81 20.08
C ARG A 97 9.57 -6.29 20.51
N LEU A 98 10.60 -6.55 19.71
CA LEU A 98 11.94 -6.03 19.96
C LEU A 98 11.96 -4.50 19.91
N GLY A 99 11.34 -3.90 18.90
CA GLY A 99 11.23 -2.45 18.74
C GLY A 99 10.34 -1.77 19.80
N TYR A 100 9.41 -2.49 20.40
CA TYR A 100 8.67 -2.01 21.58
C TYR A 100 9.55 -2.00 22.84
N SER A 101 10.47 -2.96 22.96
CA SER A 101 11.29 -3.16 24.15
C SER A 101 12.56 -2.29 24.14
N LYS A 102 13.15 -2.05 22.96
CA LYS A 102 14.33 -1.20 22.79
C LYS A 102 14.30 -0.47 21.44
N PRO A 103 14.93 0.72 21.32
CA PRO A 103 15.21 1.31 20.01
C PRO A 103 16.02 0.33 19.15
N LEU A 104 15.53 0.07 17.93
CA LEU A 104 16.18 -0.87 17.01
C LEU A 104 17.47 -0.28 16.44
N VAL A 105 18.54 -1.08 16.45
CA VAL A 105 19.80 -0.81 15.75
C VAL A 105 19.89 -1.65 14.48
N LEU A 106 20.81 -1.32 13.57
CA LEU A 106 20.89 -1.95 12.24
C LEU A 106 21.14 -3.46 12.33
N GLU A 107 21.88 -3.90 13.36
CA GLU A 107 22.19 -5.31 13.61
C GLU A 107 20.96 -6.12 14.04
N ASP A 108 19.92 -5.47 14.59
CA ASP A 108 18.64 -6.12 14.92
C ASP A 108 17.75 -6.33 13.68
N ILE A 109 18.07 -5.67 12.56
CA ILE A 109 17.29 -5.75 11.33
C ILE A 109 17.72 -7.00 10.56
N PRO A 110 16.79 -7.93 10.29
CA PRO A 110 17.14 -9.16 9.61
C PRO A 110 17.55 -8.89 8.16
N SER A 111 18.48 -9.69 7.66
CA SER A 111 18.94 -9.63 6.28
C SER A 111 17.80 -9.91 5.30
N LEU A 112 17.93 -9.34 4.09
CA LEU A 112 17.02 -9.59 2.98
C LEU A 112 16.98 -11.09 2.63
N THR A 113 15.84 -11.55 2.11
CA THR A 113 15.78 -12.89 1.54
C THR A 113 16.44 -12.90 0.16
N PRO A 114 17.00 -14.04 -0.30
CA PRO A 114 17.67 -14.11 -1.60
C PRO A 114 16.78 -13.67 -2.77
N GLU A 115 15.46 -13.83 -2.65
CA GLU A 115 14.49 -13.39 -3.65
C GLU A 115 14.34 -11.86 -3.77
N ASP A 116 14.69 -11.13 -2.71
CA ASP A 116 14.63 -9.67 -2.63
C ASP A 116 15.98 -8.99 -2.87
N GLU A 117 17.07 -9.77 -2.98
CA GLU A 117 18.39 -9.24 -3.23
C GLU A 117 18.53 -8.62 -4.63
N ALA A 118 19.29 -7.52 -4.70
CA ALA A 118 19.50 -6.77 -5.94
C ALA A 118 20.24 -7.61 -7.00
N GLU A 119 21.13 -8.51 -6.60
CA GLU A 119 21.86 -9.39 -7.51
C GLU A 119 20.92 -10.31 -8.29
N LEU A 120 20.03 -11.02 -7.59
CA LEU A 120 19.08 -11.90 -8.24
C LEU A 120 18.07 -11.11 -9.09
N ALA A 121 17.57 -9.99 -8.57
CA ALA A 121 16.66 -9.11 -9.30
C ALA A 121 17.29 -8.62 -10.63
N TYR A 122 18.55 -8.19 -10.60
CA TYR A 122 19.31 -7.79 -11.78
C TYR A 122 19.55 -8.95 -12.74
N LYS A 123 19.96 -10.12 -12.23
CA LYS A 123 20.20 -11.32 -13.05
C LYS A 123 18.97 -11.73 -13.85
N ASN A 124 17.80 -11.74 -13.21
CA ASN A 124 16.53 -12.06 -13.87
C ASN A 124 16.16 -11.01 -14.93
N PHE A 125 16.34 -9.73 -14.61
CA PHE A 125 16.12 -8.63 -15.56
C PHE A 125 17.07 -8.72 -16.77
N ALA A 126 18.37 -8.89 -16.54
CA ALA A 126 19.39 -8.97 -17.58
C ALA A 126 19.12 -10.13 -18.55
N HIS A 127 18.78 -11.30 -18.01
CA HIS A 127 18.40 -12.46 -18.83
C HIS A 127 17.17 -12.18 -19.72
N ALA A 128 16.11 -11.59 -19.15
CA ALA A 128 14.92 -11.23 -19.92
C ALA A 128 15.21 -10.14 -20.97
N TRP A 129 16.06 -9.17 -20.62
CA TRP A 129 16.50 -8.09 -21.50
C TRP A 129 17.29 -8.62 -22.70
N GLU A 130 18.22 -9.55 -22.50
CA GLU A 130 18.99 -10.18 -23.59
C GLU A 130 18.10 -10.96 -24.54
N LEU A 131 17.14 -11.74 -24.02
CA LEU A 131 16.18 -12.47 -24.85
C LEU A 131 15.37 -11.51 -25.73
N LEU A 132 14.87 -10.42 -25.15
CA LEU A 132 14.09 -9.41 -25.89
C LEU A 132 14.93 -8.62 -26.89
N GLN A 133 16.22 -8.40 -26.63
CA GLN A 133 17.12 -7.80 -27.61
C GLN A 133 17.32 -8.70 -28.83
N ARG A 134 17.42 -10.02 -28.63
CA ARG A 134 17.54 -11.00 -29.74
C ARG A 134 16.26 -11.11 -30.56
N GLU A 135 15.10 -10.97 -29.92
CA GLU A 135 13.78 -10.96 -30.57
C GLU A 135 13.43 -9.62 -31.26
N LYS A 136 14.31 -8.61 -31.20
CA LYS A 136 14.03 -7.27 -31.73
C LYS A 136 14.00 -7.29 -33.27
N ASN A 137 12.83 -7.58 -33.82
CA ASN A 137 12.50 -7.28 -35.22
C ASN A 137 12.37 -5.74 -35.38
N SER A 138 12.89 -5.22 -36.50
CA SER A 138 13.10 -3.79 -36.81
C SER A 138 11.86 -2.87 -36.65
N THR A 139 10.65 -3.43 -36.50
CA THR A 139 9.37 -2.71 -36.55
C THR A 139 8.75 -2.39 -35.19
N ASN A 140 9.31 -2.82 -34.05
CA ASN A 140 8.68 -2.65 -32.74
C ASN A 140 9.36 -1.57 -31.89
N THR A 141 8.76 -0.38 -31.85
CA THR A 141 9.16 0.82 -31.08
C THR A 141 8.78 0.76 -29.59
N SER A 142 8.46 -0.41 -29.04
CA SER A 142 8.07 -0.53 -27.63
C SER A 142 9.26 -0.35 -26.69
N ASN A 143 8.99 0.22 -25.50
CA ASN A 143 9.97 0.35 -24.43
C ASN A 143 10.46 -1.03 -23.98
N LEU A 144 11.62 -1.47 -24.48
CA LEU A 144 12.20 -2.79 -24.15
C LEU A 144 12.33 -2.99 -22.63
N VAL A 145 12.52 -1.90 -21.86
CA VAL A 145 12.79 -1.98 -20.41
C VAL A 145 11.54 -2.40 -19.68
N LEU A 146 10.42 -1.75 -19.98
CA LEU A 146 9.11 -2.08 -19.42
C LEU A 146 8.69 -3.49 -19.83
N ARG A 147 8.99 -3.91 -21.07
CA ARG A 147 8.70 -5.26 -21.54
C ARG A 147 9.53 -6.34 -20.82
N ALA A 148 10.82 -6.07 -20.57
CA ALA A 148 11.69 -6.96 -19.80
C ALA A 148 11.20 -7.09 -18.35
N LEU A 149 10.89 -5.97 -17.69
CA LEU A 149 10.35 -5.98 -16.33
C LEU A 149 8.99 -6.69 -16.26
N ALA A 150 8.09 -6.41 -17.20
CA ALA A 150 6.79 -7.08 -17.27
C ALA A 150 6.94 -8.59 -17.45
N LYS A 151 7.89 -9.04 -18.28
CA LYS A 151 8.16 -10.48 -18.50
C LYS A 151 8.68 -11.17 -17.24
N VAL A 152 9.56 -10.51 -16.48
CA VAL A 152 10.13 -11.07 -15.23
C VAL A 152 9.09 -11.14 -14.11
N TYR A 153 8.33 -10.06 -13.89
CA TYR A 153 7.45 -9.92 -12.73
C TYR A 153 5.96 -10.14 -13.06
N TRP A 154 5.65 -10.79 -14.18
CA TRP A 154 4.27 -11.01 -14.63
C TRP A 154 3.44 -11.79 -13.60
N LYS A 155 4.01 -12.87 -13.04
CA LYS A 155 3.28 -13.76 -12.12
C LYS A 155 2.86 -13.02 -10.85
N GLU A 156 3.78 -12.25 -10.28
CA GLU A 156 3.56 -11.39 -9.13
C GLU A 156 2.54 -10.30 -9.45
N THR A 157 2.66 -9.66 -10.61
CA THR A 157 1.72 -8.64 -11.08
C THR A 157 0.29 -9.19 -11.22
N VAL A 158 0.13 -10.41 -11.76
CA VAL A 158 -1.18 -11.07 -11.87
C VAL A 158 -1.76 -11.39 -10.50
N PHE A 159 -0.95 -11.94 -9.59
CA PHE A 159 -1.38 -12.23 -8.22
C PHE A 159 -1.86 -10.97 -7.49
N VAL A 160 -1.09 -9.89 -7.60
CA VAL A 160 -1.46 -8.58 -7.06
C VAL A 160 -2.77 -8.08 -7.67
N GLY A 161 -2.97 -8.25 -8.98
CA GLY A 161 -4.20 -7.91 -9.67
C GLY A 161 -5.43 -8.69 -9.14
N ILE A 162 -5.27 -9.99 -8.89
CA ILE A 162 -6.33 -10.83 -8.30
C ILE A 162 -6.69 -10.33 -6.89
N CYS A 163 -5.70 -10.01 -6.06
CA CYS A 163 -5.95 -9.46 -4.72
C CYS A 163 -6.69 -8.11 -4.78
N ALA A 164 -6.33 -7.23 -5.71
CA ALA A 164 -7.01 -5.95 -5.92
C ALA A 164 -8.47 -6.14 -6.38
N LEU A 165 -8.75 -7.13 -7.24
CA LEU A 165 -10.12 -7.50 -7.64
C LEU A 165 -10.95 -8.02 -6.47
N LEU A 166 -10.42 -8.97 -5.73
CA LEU A 166 -11.11 -9.56 -4.57
C LEU A 166 -11.46 -8.50 -3.53
N ARG A 167 -10.55 -7.55 -3.27
CA ARG A 167 -10.83 -6.38 -2.46
C ARG A 167 -11.97 -5.55 -3.04
N THR A 168 -11.89 -5.20 -4.33
CA THR A 168 -12.90 -4.36 -5.00
C THR A 168 -14.29 -4.98 -4.92
N ILE A 169 -14.41 -6.28 -5.20
CA ILE A 169 -15.67 -7.03 -5.09
C ILE A 169 -16.18 -6.99 -3.64
N SER A 170 -15.32 -7.27 -2.66
CA SER A 170 -15.71 -7.30 -1.24
C SER A 170 -16.20 -5.94 -0.73
N VAL A 171 -15.57 -4.85 -1.18
CA VAL A 171 -16.00 -3.48 -0.86
C VAL A 171 -17.39 -3.18 -1.43
N VAL A 172 -17.67 -3.62 -2.66
CA VAL A 172 -18.95 -3.39 -3.35
C VAL A 172 -20.08 -4.28 -2.80
N VAL A 173 -19.76 -5.52 -2.41
CA VAL A 173 -20.72 -6.46 -1.81
C VAL A 173 -21.11 -6.04 -0.39
N SER A 174 -20.20 -5.42 0.37
CA SER A 174 -20.44 -4.95 1.74
C SER A 174 -21.74 -4.12 1.93
N PRO A 175 -22.00 -3.04 1.16
CA PRO A 175 -23.23 -2.26 1.29
C PRO A 175 -24.49 -3.04 0.88
N LEU A 176 -24.40 -3.99 -0.06
CA LEU A 176 -25.54 -4.83 -0.44
C LEU A 176 -25.92 -5.82 0.67
N LEU A 177 -24.92 -6.44 1.31
CA LEU A 177 -25.13 -7.29 2.47
C LEU A 177 -25.70 -6.51 3.66
N LEU A 178 -25.21 -5.27 3.87
CA LEU A 178 -25.75 -4.40 4.92
C LEU A 178 -27.19 -4.01 4.62
N TYR A 179 -27.52 -3.68 3.38
CA TYR A 179 -28.89 -3.40 2.95
C TYR A 179 -29.82 -4.61 3.17
N ALA A 180 -29.37 -5.81 2.83
CA ALA A 180 -30.11 -7.04 3.10
C ALA A 180 -30.32 -7.28 4.60
N PHE A 181 -29.31 -7.00 5.43
CA PHE A 181 -29.41 -7.08 6.88
C PHE A 181 -30.40 -6.07 7.47
N VAL A 182 -30.37 -4.82 7.01
CA VAL A 182 -31.34 -3.78 7.42
C VAL A 182 -32.76 -4.19 7.02
N ASN A 183 -32.95 -4.72 5.82
CA ASN A 183 -34.26 -5.21 5.37
C ASN A 183 -34.74 -6.41 6.20
N TYR A 184 -33.84 -7.33 6.56
CA TYR A 184 -34.14 -8.43 7.48
C TYR A 184 -34.63 -7.89 8.84
N SER A 185 -33.93 -6.91 9.41
CA SER A 185 -34.28 -6.29 10.69
C SER A 185 -35.60 -5.52 10.70
N ASN A 186 -36.16 -5.18 9.53
CA ASN A 186 -37.43 -4.48 9.41
C ASN A 186 -38.63 -5.44 9.24
N ARG A 187 -38.40 -6.76 9.16
CA ARG A 187 -39.49 -7.76 9.02
C ARG A 187 -40.17 -8.00 10.36
N LYS A 188 -41.46 -8.33 10.33
CA LYS A 188 -42.26 -8.61 11.54
C LYS A 188 -42.10 -10.05 12.07
N GLU A 189 -41.74 -10.98 11.19
CA GLU A 189 -41.42 -12.37 11.53
C GLU A 189 -39.98 -12.64 11.12
N GLU A 190 -39.14 -12.92 12.11
CA GLU A 190 -37.69 -13.00 11.94
C GLU A 190 -37.20 -14.43 12.17
N ASN A 191 -36.56 -15.01 11.16
CA ASN A 191 -35.86 -16.28 11.29
C ASN A 191 -34.42 -16.03 11.74
N LEU A 192 -34.09 -16.36 13.00
CA LEU A 192 -32.75 -16.15 13.57
C LEU A 192 -31.61 -16.72 12.69
N SER A 193 -31.84 -17.87 12.05
CA SER A 193 -30.86 -18.50 11.16
C SER A 193 -30.53 -17.65 9.93
N GLU A 194 -31.48 -16.89 9.39
CA GLU A 194 -31.28 -16.01 8.23
C GLU A 194 -30.46 -14.78 8.64
N GLY A 195 -30.76 -14.19 9.81
CA GLY A 195 -29.98 -13.09 10.38
C GLY A 195 -28.53 -13.48 10.69
N LEU A 196 -28.31 -14.65 11.32
CA LEU A 196 -26.97 -15.18 11.59
C LEU A 196 -26.18 -15.43 10.30
N PHE A 197 -26.83 -15.95 9.26
CA PHE A 197 -26.20 -16.16 7.95
C PHE A 197 -25.76 -14.83 7.32
N LEU A 198 -26.61 -13.79 7.36
CA LEU A 198 -26.28 -12.45 6.85
C LEU A 198 -25.09 -11.82 7.58
N VAL A 199 -25.07 -11.90 8.92
CA VAL A 199 -23.93 -11.41 9.73
C VAL A 199 -22.66 -12.20 9.42
N GLY A 200 -22.75 -13.53 9.30
CA GLY A 200 -21.62 -14.36 8.89
C GLY A 200 -21.04 -13.95 7.53
N CYS A 201 -21.90 -13.72 6.54
CA CYS A 201 -21.49 -13.22 5.23
C CYS A 201 -20.81 -11.83 5.30
N LEU A 202 -21.31 -10.92 6.14
CA LEU A 202 -20.69 -9.60 6.36
C LEU A 202 -19.29 -9.72 6.94
N VAL A 203 -19.10 -10.57 7.96
CA VAL A 203 -17.80 -10.81 8.58
C VAL A 203 -16.83 -11.40 7.57
N ILE A 204 -17.24 -12.43 6.82
CA ILE A 204 -16.41 -13.06 5.79
C ILE A 204 -16.01 -12.04 4.72
N ALA A 205 -16.96 -11.23 4.23
CA ALA A 205 -16.66 -10.20 3.24
C ALA A 205 -15.61 -9.19 3.75
N LYS A 206 -15.69 -8.80 5.02
CA LYS A 206 -14.72 -7.88 5.64
C LYS A 206 -13.35 -8.53 5.83
N VAL A 207 -13.29 -9.80 6.22
CA VAL A 207 -12.03 -10.54 6.33
C VAL A 207 -11.36 -10.64 4.96
N VAL A 208 -12.11 -11.00 3.92
CA VAL A 208 -11.60 -11.09 2.53
C VAL A 208 -11.11 -9.73 2.04
N GLU A 209 -11.88 -8.65 2.26
CA GLU A 209 -11.46 -7.28 1.95
C GLU A 209 -10.11 -6.95 2.59
N SER A 210 -10.00 -7.22 3.89
CA SER A 210 -8.87 -6.87 4.73
C SER A 210 -7.59 -7.64 4.36
N VAL A 211 -7.70 -8.95 4.18
CA VAL A 211 -6.57 -9.82 3.78
C VAL A 211 -6.11 -9.47 2.37
N SER A 212 -7.04 -9.35 1.41
CA SER A 212 -6.72 -9.03 0.02
C SER A 212 -6.03 -7.68 -0.12
N GLN A 213 -6.48 -6.67 0.63
CA GLN A 213 -5.85 -5.35 0.62
C GLN A 213 -4.41 -5.37 1.14
N ARG A 214 -4.15 -6.09 2.23
CA ARG A 214 -2.79 -6.18 2.81
C ARG A 214 -1.82 -6.88 1.86
N HIS A 215 -2.23 -7.99 1.26
CA HIS A 215 -1.41 -8.71 0.29
C HIS A 215 -1.14 -7.87 -0.96
N TRP A 216 -2.16 -7.22 -1.51
CA TRP A 216 -1.96 -6.26 -2.60
C TRP A 216 -0.89 -5.22 -2.24
N PHE A 217 -1.01 -4.57 -1.08
CA PHE A 217 -0.09 -3.49 -0.71
C PHE A 217 1.34 -4.00 -0.50
N LEU A 218 1.53 -5.12 0.20
CA LEU A 218 2.86 -5.67 0.43
C LEU A 218 3.50 -6.12 -0.89
N ASP A 219 2.81 -6.97 -1.65
CA ASP A 219 3.41 -7.62 -2.82
C ASP A 219 3.66 -6.63 -3.95
N SER A 220 2.78 -5.62 -4.11
CA SER A 220 3.01 -4.55 -5.07
C SER A 220 4.23 -3.70 -4.73
N ARG A 221 4.41 -3.34 -3.44
CA ARG A 221 5.60 -2.60 -2.99
C ARG A 221 6.86 -3.45 -3.12
N ARG A 222 6.80 -4.72 -2.71
CA ARG A 222 7.93 -5.67 -2.81
C ARG A 222 8.37 -5.86 -4.26
N SER A 223 7.44 -6.10 -5.18
CA SER A 223 7.75 -6.18 -6.61
C SER A 223 8.34 -4.88 -7.15
N GLY A 224 7.80 -3.73 -6.74
CA GLY A 224 8.32 -2.41 -7.13
C GLY A 224 9.77 -2.19 -6.66
N MET A 225 10.11 -2.61 -5.44
CA MET A 225 11.47 -2.53 -4.90
C MET A 225 12.45 -3.44 -5.66
N ARG A 226 12.03 -4.65 -6.05
CA ARG A 226 12.88 -5.55 -6.87
C ARG A 226 13.13 -4.97 -8.27
N MET A 227 12.10 -4.43 -8.93
CA MET A 227 12.23 -3.73 -10.21
C MET A 227 13.20 -2.55 -10.09
N ARG A 228 13.08 -1.75 -9.03
CA ARG A 228 13.99 -0.64 -8.74
C ARG A 228 15.43 -1.11 -8.60
N SER A 229 15.66 -2.10 -7.76
CA SER A 229 17.00 -2.61 -7.48
C SER A 229 17.68 -3.14 -8.74
N ALA A 230 16.94 -3.88 -9.57
CA ALA A 230 17.44 -4.36 -10.87
C ALA A 230 17.81 -3.21 -11.82
N LEU A 231 16.95 -2.19 -11.93
CA LEU A 231 17.22 -1.04 -12.79
C LEU A 231 18.39 -0.20 -12.28
N MET A 232 18.52 0.00 -10.97
CA MET A 232 19.65 0.72 -10.38
C MET A 232 20.98 0.04 -10.71
N VAL A 233 21.05 -1.30 -10.59
CA VAL A 233 22.26 -2.06 -10.97
C VAL A 233 22.53 -1.95 -12.48
N ALA A 234 21.51 -2.07 -13.32
CA ALA A 234 21.65 -1.98 -14.78
C ALA A 234 22.18 -0.61 -15.22
N VAL A 235 21.63 0.46 -14.65
CA VAL A 235 22.05 1.84 -14.90
C VAL A 235 23.47 2.07 -14.41
N TYR A 236 23.79 1.66 -13.18
CA TYR A 236 25.14 1.79 -12.61
C TYR A 236 26.20 1.10 -13.48
N GLN A 237 25.96 -0.14 -13.91
CA GLN A 237 26.87 -0.85 -14.80
C GLN A 237 27.02 -0.17 -16.17
N LYS A 238 25.94 0.45 -16.68
CA LYS A 238 26.00 1.21 -17.92
C LYS A 238 26.88 2.44 -17.75
N GLN A 239 26.70 3.20 -16.67
CA GLN A 239 27.48 4.40 -16.35
C GLN A 239 28.98 4.12 -16.26
N LEU A 240 29.38 3.00 -15.65
CA LEU A 240 30.78 2.58 -15.56
C LEU A 240 31.42 2.28 -16.93
N LYS A 241 30.62 1.89 -17.92
CA LYS A 241 31.08 1.50 -19.27
C LYS A 241 30.97 2.64 -20.31
N LEU A 242 30.46 3.81 -19.93
CA LEU A 242 30.36 4.96 -20.84
C LEU A 242 31.73 5.61 -21.06
N SER A 243 31.98 6.07 -22.29
CA SER A 243 33.15 6.90 -22.63
C SER A 243 33.03 8.29 -21.98
N SER A 244 34.13 9.06 -21.90
CA SER A 244 34.11 10.43 -21.37
C SER A 244 33.04 11.32 -22.03
N LEU A 245 32.92 11.26 -23.36
CA LEU A 245 31.89 11.97 -24.12
C LEU A 245 30.46 11.45 -23.85
N GLY A 246 30.33 10.14 -23.57
CA GLY A 246 29.08 9.53 -23.15
C GLY A 246 28.68 9.92 -21.73
N LYS A 247 29.65 10.10 -20.83
CA LYS A 247 29.44 10.59 -19.46
C LYS A 247 29.04 12.05 -19.43
N GLU A 248 29.62 12.90 -20.28
CA GLU A 248 29.24 14.31 -20.41
C GLU A 248 27.79 14.47 -20.90
N LYS A 249 27.41 13.72 -21.94
CA LYS A 249 26.00 13.67 -22.41
C LYS A 249 25.05 13.04 -21.39
N ALA A 250 25.49 12.01 -20.69
CA ALA A 250 24.71 11.40 -19.61
C ALA A 250 24.57 12.33 -18.39
N LEU A 251 25.55 13.20 -18.11
CA LEU A 251 25.46 14.23 -17.05
C LEU A 251 24.39 15.27 -17.40
N SER A 252 24.32 15.71 -18.66
CA SER A 252 23.21 16.55 -19.15
C SER A 252 21.85 15.84 -19.13
N TRP A 253 21.84 14.50 -19.13
CA TRP A 253 20.67 13.63 -18.92
C TRP A 253 20.51 13.19 -17.45
N GLY A 254 21.42 13.61 -16.56
CA GLY A 254 21.50 13.17 -15.17
C GLY A 254 20.25 13.54 -14.39
N ASP A 255 19.58 14.62 -14.79
CA ASP A 255 18.28 15.02 -14.27
C ASP A 255 17.18 14.00 -14.59
N CYS A 256 17.21 13.36 -15.75
CA CYS A 256 16.28 12.28 -16.14
C CYS A 256 16.60 10.95 -15.45
N GLU A 257 17.87 10.65 -15.15
CA GLU A 257 18.28 9.46 -14.39
C GLU A 257 17.93 9.61 -12.90
N LEU A 258 18.08 10.81 -12.36
CA LEU A 258 17.63 11.19 -11.02
C LEU A 258 16.09 11.24 -10.94
N TYR A 259 15.40 11.63 -12.00
CA TYR A 259 13.93 11.67 -12.09
C TYR A 259 13.31 10.28 -12.28
N SER A 260 13.88 9.43 -13.14
CA SER A 260 13.49 8.03 -13.27
C SER A 260 13.85 7.22 -12.02
N GLY A 261 15.02 7.49 -11.43
CA GLY A 261 15.39 7.03 -10.10
C GLY A 261 14.43 7.50 -9.00
N ARG A 262 13.80 8.68 -9.13
CA ARG A 262 12.72 9.17 -8.24
C ARG A 262 11.36 8.52 -8.50
N CYS A 263 10.95 8.36 -9.76
CA CYS A 263 9.71 7.69 -10.15
C CYS A 263 9.71 6.20 -9.77
N LEU A 264 10.88 5.56 -9.81
CA LEU A 264 11.08 4.21 -9.32
C LEU A 264 11.37 4.16 -7.81
N SER A 265 11.61 5.29 -7.13
CA SER A 265 12.09 5.35 -5.74
C SER A 265 11.20 4.71 -4.71
N ASN A 266 9.89 4.86 -4.87
CA ASN A 266 8.93 4.30 -3.92
C ASN A 266 8.44 2.90 -4.29
N GLY A 267 8.98 2.26 -5.35
CA GLY A 267 8.37 1.06 -5.91
C GLY A 267 6.92 1.28 -6.36
N GLY A 268 6.55 2.55 -6.56
CA GLY A 268 5.16 2.98 -6.63
C GLY A 268 4.47 2.71 -7.95
N PHE A 269 5.20 2.53 -9.06
CA PHE A 269 4.59 2.40 -10.39
C PHE A 269 3.57 1.26 -10.46
N LEU A 270 3.95 0.07 -10.00
CA LEU A 270 3.06 -1.10 -10.01
C LEU A 270 1.87 -0.88 -9.07
N TRP A 271 2.11 -0.24 -7.93
CA TRP A 271 1.07 0.09 -6.96
C TRP A 271 0.06 1.08 -7.52
N TRP A 272 0.52 2.15 -8.16
CA TRP A 272 -0.30 3.15 -8.85
C TRP A 272 -1.07 2.53 -9.99
N PHE A 273 -0.45 1.66 -10.78
CA PHE A 273 -1.11 0.93 -11.86
C PHE A 273 -2.30 0.14 -11.32
N HIS A 274 -2.08 -0.71 -10.31
CA HIS A 274 -3.16 -1.51 -9.72
C HIS A 274 -4.22 -0.64 -9.03
N SER A 275 -3.82 0.47 -8.42
CA SER A 275 -4.73 1.40 -7.74
C SER A 275 -5.63 2.11 -8.73
N MET A 276 -5.09 2.55 -9.86
CA MET A 276 -5.81 3.30 -10.87
C MET A 276 -7.01 2.51 -11.37
N TRP A 277 -6.79 1.31 -11.92
CA TRP A 277 -7.89 0.55 -12.50
C TRP A 277 -8.84 -0.02 -11.43
N SER A 278 -8.34 -0.41 -10.25
CA SER A 278 -9.19 -0.87 -9.14
C SER A 278 -10.13 0.24 -8.66
N TYR A 279 -9.65 1.47 -8.46
CA TYR A 279 -10.51 2.58 -8.05
C TYR A 279 -11.49 3.01 -9.14
N MET A 280 -11.10 2.94 -10.42
CA MET A 280 -12.05 3.18 -11.50
C MET A 280 -13.18 2.16 -11.48
N LEU A 281 -12.86 0.86 -11.42
CA LEU A 281 -13.88 -0.19 -11.29
C LEU A 281 -14.74 -0.01 -10.04
N GLN A 282 -14.13 0.28 -8.90
CA GLN A 282 -14.83 0.50 -7.64
C GLN A 282 -15.81 1.67 -7.77
N LEU A 283 -15.43 2.77 -8.40
CA LEU A 283 -16.29 3.94 -8.61
C LEU A 283 -17.52 3.57 -9.44
N PHE A 284 -17.33 2.92 -10.60
CA PHE A 284 -18.44 2.51 -11.47
C PHE A 284 -19.39 1.55 -10.76
N LEU A 285 -18.85 0.54 -10.07
CA LEU A 285 -19.65 -0.44 -9.33
C LEU A 285 -20.40 0.21 -8.15
N SER A 286 -19.78 1.14 -7.43
CA SER A 286 -20.40 1.84 -6.30
C SER A 286 -21.57 2.72 -6.75
N ILE A 287 -21.42 3.43 -7.87
CA ILE A 287 -22.51 4.19 -8.49
C ILE A 287 -23.65 3.24 -8.89
N GLY A 288 -23.33 2.09 -9.48
CA GLY A 288 -24.31 1.05 -9.81
C GLY A 288 -25.09 0.56 -8.59
N VAL A 289 -24.41 0.22 -7.50
CA VAL A 289 -25.06 -0.19 -6.23
C VAL A 289 -25.95 0.92 -5.67
N LEU A 290 -25.49 2.19 -5.73
CA LEU A 290 -26.28 3.33 -5.26
C LEU A 290 -27.62 3.46 -6.03
N PHE A 291 -27.59 3.30 -7.36
CA PHE A 291 -28.81 3.30 -8.17
C PHE A 291 -29.71 2.09 -7.88
N VAL A 292 -29.14 0.92 -7.59
CA VAL A 292 -29.94 -0.28 -7.23
C VAL A 292 -30.66 -0.10 -5.90
N VAL A 293 -30.00 0.48 -4.89
CA VAL A 293 -30.56 0.61 -3.54
C VAL A 293 -31.50 1.81 -3.41
N VAL A 294 -31.13 2.97 -3.99
CA VAL A 294 -31.84 4.25 -3.81
C VAL A 294 -32.70 4.62 -5.03
N GLY A 295 -32.47 4.02 -6.19
CA GLY A 295 -33.17 4.37 -7.43
C GLY A 295 -32.75 5.74 -7.98
N LEU A 296 -33.69 6.44 -8.63
CA LEU A 296 -33.43 7.77 -9.22
C LEU A 296 -33.07 8.84 -8.18
N GLY A 297 -33.41 8.62 -6.90
CA GLY A 297 -33.00 9.50 -5.79
C GLY A 297 -31.48 9.65 -5.66
N ALA A 298 -30.70 8.67 -6.14
CA ALA A 298 -29.24 8.72 -6.15
C ALA A 298 -28.66 9.92 -6.92
N LEU A 299 -29.39 10.44 -7.92
CA LEU A 299 -28.97 11.60 -8.70
C LEU A 299 -28.74 12.84 -7.82
N SER A 300 -29.55 13.02 -6.78
CA SER A 300 -29.39 14.14 -5.84
C SER A 300 -28.07 14.09 -5.08
N GLY A 301 -27.59 12.88 -4.73
CA GLY A 301 -26.32 12.67 -4.03
C GLY A 301 -25.09 12.74 -4.94
N LEU A 302 -25.25 12.47 -6.24
CA LEU A 302 -24.16 12.58 -7.22
C LEU A 302 -23.77 14.03 -7.50
N VAL A 303 -24.72 14.98 -7.44
CA VAL A 303 -24.45 16.40 -7.73
C VAL A 303 -23.39 17.00 -6.79
N PRO A 304 -23.49 16.89 -5.45
CA PRO A 304 -22.43 17.35 -4.55
C PRO A 304 -21.08 16.67 -4.77
N LEU A 305 -21.07 15.37 -5.12
CA LEU A 305 -19.84 14.61 -5.39
C LEU A 305 -19.11 15.15 -6.62
N PHE A 306 -19.83 15.44 -7.71
CA PHE A 306 -19.24 16.05 -8.90
C PHE A 306 -18.71 17.46 -8.59
N ILE A 307 -19.49 18.29 -7.89
CA ILE A 307 -19.06 19.65 -7.52
C ILE A 307 -17.76 19.59 -6.69
N CYS A 308 -17.70 18.71 -5.68
CA CYS A 308 -16.49 18.51 -4.88
C CYS A 308 -15.31 18.04 -5.74
N GLY A 309 -15.54 17.10 -6.67
CA GLY A 309 -14.54 16.64 -7.62
C GLY A 309 -13.96 17.77 -8.48
N PHE A 310 -14.80 18.66 -9.01
CA PHE A 310 -14.35 19.81 -9.79
C PHE A 310 -13.60 20.84 -8.95
N LEU A 311 -14.05 21.12 -7.72
CA LEU A 311 -13.38 22.05 -6.80
C LEU A 311 -11.99 21.55 -6.35
N ASN A 312 -11.77 20.24 -6.33
CA ASN A 312 -10.46 19.67 -6.03
C ASN A 312 -9.40 19.99 -7.10
N VAL A 313 -9.79 20.25 -8.36
CA VAL A 313 -8.84 20.54 -9.45
C VAL A 313 -8.07 21.87 -9.26
N PRO A 314 -8.72 23.03 -9.06
CA PRO A 314 -8.00 24.27 -8.80
C PRO A 314 -7.21 24.21 -7.48
N PHE A 315 -7.77 23.56 -6.46
CA PHE A 315 -7.06 23.34 -5.19
C PHE A 315 -5.75 22.56 -5.39
N ALA A 316 -5.80 21.45 -6.14
CA ALA A 316 -4.61 20.67 -6.48
C ALA A 316 -3.57 21.48 -7.29
N LYS A 317 -4.02 22.36 -8.19
CA LYS A 317 -3.12 23.27 -8.93
C LYS A 317 -2.40 24.24 -7.98
N ILE A 318 -3.13 24.90 -7.08
CA ILE A 318 -2.55 25.82 -6.10
C ILE A 318 -1.53 25.09 -5.22
N LEU A 319 -1.90 23.91 -4.69
CA LEU A 319 -1.01 23.09 -3.88
C LEU A 319 0.28 22.73 -4.63
N LYS A 320 0.16 22.32 -5.91
CA LYS A 320 1.31 22.00 -6.75
C LYS A 320 2.22 23.20 -6.97
N THR A 321 1.67 24.39 -7.21
CA THR A 321 2.45 25.62 -7.34
C THR A 321 3.22 25.91 -6.05
N CYS A 322 2.56 25.90 -4.90
CA CYS A 322 3.22 26.09 -3.60
C CYS A 322 4.33 25.06 -3.35
N GLN A 323 4.10 23.78 -3.69
CA GLN A 323 5.13 22.74 -3.57
C GLN A 323 6.33 23.00 -4.50
N THR A 324 6.09 23.53 -5.71
CA THR A 324 7.15 23.84 -6.66
C THR A 324 8.01 25.00 -6.14
N GLU A 325 7.39 26.08 -5.67
CA GLU A 325 8.09 27.21 -5.07
C GLU A 325 8.93 26.78 -3.85
N LEU A 326 8.35 25.96 -2.97
CA LEU A 326 9.07 25.44 -1.80
C LEU A 326 10.26 24.54 -2.19
N MET A 327 10.15 23.78 -3.28
CA MET A 327 11.29 23.02 -3.80
C MET A 327 12.38 23.93 -4.36
N LEU A 328 12.02 25.01 -5.06
CA LEU A 328 13.00 25.96 -5.60
C LEU A 328 13.79 26.66 -4.49
N VAL A 329 13.12 27.10 -3.42
CA VAL A 329 13.79 27.70 -2.25
C VAL A 329 14.76 26.71 -1.61
N LYS A 330 14.33 25.46 -1.38
CA LYS A 330 15.18 24.43 -0.79
C LYS A 330 16.42 24.12 -1.64
N ILE A 331 16.28 24.09 -2.96
CA ILE A 331 17.41 23.87 -3.87
C ILE A 331 18.39 25.06 -3.78
N GLY A 332 17.88 26.29 -3.78
CA GLY A 332 18.70 27.49 -3.63
C GLY A 332 19.51 27.48 -2.32
N ASP A 333 18.87 27.16 -1.20
CA ASP A 333 19.56 27.06 0.10
C ASP A 333 20.60 25.93 0.11
N SER A 334 20.29 24.79 -0.50
CA SER A 334 21.22 23.65 -0.62
C SER A 334 22.47 24.01 -1.42
N ASP A 335 22.30 24.71 -2.54
CA ASP A 335 23.41 25.15 -3.39
C ASP A 335 24.30 26.18 -2.68
N LEU A 336 23.70 27.11 -1.92
CA LEU A 336 24.43 28.08 -1.12
C LEU A 336 25.23 27.41 0.00
N LEU A 337 24.64 26.46 0.72
CA LEU A 337 25.32 25.68 1.74
C LEU A 337 26.49 24.88 1.15
N GLN A 338 26.29 24.23 0.01
CA GLN A 338 27.34 23.42 -0.61
C GLN A 338 28.51 24.30 -1.10
N ARG A 339 28.22 25.50 -1.62
CA ARG A 339 29.26 26.51 -1.94
C ARG A 339 30.00 27.03 -0.72
N SER A 340 29.32 27.22 0.41
CA SER A 340 29.97 27.67 1.67
C SER A 340 30.86 26.61 2.31
N LEU A 341 30.62 25.32 2.06
CA LEU A 341 31.41 24.20 2.58
C LEU A 341 32.60 23.83 1.69
N THR A 342 32.65 24.36 0.46
CA THR A 342 33.70 24.08 -0.54
C THR A 342 34.73 25.20 -0.68
N VAL A 343 34.54 26.30 0.04
CA VAL A 343 35.53 27.39 0.26
C VAL A 343 36.12 27.20 1.65
#